data_AF-A0A9E7MVV9-F1
#
_entry.id   AF-A0A9E7MVV9-F1
#
_cell.length_a   1.000
_cell.length_b   1.000
_cell.length_c   1.000
_cell.angle_alpha   90.00
_cell.angle_beta   90.00
_cell.angle_gamma   90.00
#
_symmetry.space_group_name_H-M   'P 1'
#
loop_
_entity.id
_entity.type
_entity.pdbx_description
1 polymer ?
#
loop_
_entity_poly.entity_id
_entity_poly.type
_entity_poly.pdbx_seq_one_letter_code
_entity_poly.pdbx_strand_id
1 'polypeptide(L)'
;MRKTKLGHNYYYILTIDELKNGKFRGKNVVVEGIVEDKPKIEFLPMELPSYRTTFHISNLRIEFSGTPNIGKGESVRVYGRFVGDGIIAKAIETERALYVTEE
;
A
#
# COMPACT_ATOMS: atom_id res chain seq x y z
N MET A 1 20.26 -6.64 -0.18
CA MET A 1 18.83 -6.32 -0.27
C MET A 1 18.29 -6.08 1.13
N ARG A 2 17.76 -4.88 1.41
CA ARG A 2 17.34 -4.48 2.76
C ARG A 2 15.93 -5.01 3.04
N LYS A 3 15.71 -5.52 4.25
CA LYS A 3 14.39 -5.97 4.73
C LYS A 3 13.99 -5.18 5.96
N THR A 4 12.70 -5.01 6.16
CA THR A 4 12.11 -4.53 7.42
C THR A 4 11.05 -5.50 7.91
N LYS A 5 10.75 -5.46 9.19
CA LYS A 5 9.72 -6.29 9.84
C LYS A 5 8.56 -5.39 10.25
N LEU A 6 7.34 -5.82 9.94
CA LEU A 6 6.11 -5.21 10.43
C LEU A 6 5.15 -6.34 10.82
N GLY A 7 4.69 -6.32 12.08
CA GLY A 7 3.96 -7.47 12.66
C GLY A 7 4.79 -8.75 12.58
N HIS A 8 4.20 -9.82 12.06
CA HIS A 8 4.87 -11.11 11.87
C HIS A 8 5.56 -11.26 10.49
N ASN A 9 5.47 -10.24 9.63
CA ASN A 9 5.91 -10.30 8.25
C ASN A 9 7.22 -9.55 8.01
N TYR A 10 8.05 -10.09 7.11
CA TYR A 10 9.21 -9.40 6.55
C TYR A 10 8.88 -8.86 5.17
N TYR A 11 9.34 -7.64 4.90
CA TYR A 11 9.12 -6.92 3.66
C TYR A 11 10.44 -6.51 3.03
N TYR A 12 10.57 -6.64 1.72
CA TYR A 12 11.70 -6.11 0.97
C TYR A 12 11.53 -4.61 0.76
N ILE A 13 12.49 -3.80 1.21
CA ILE A 13 12.48 -2.37 0.93
C ILE A 13 13.01 -2.17 -0.48
N LEU A 14 12.19 -1.59 -1.36
CA LEU A 14 12.47 -1.46 -2.78
C LEU A 14 12.18 -0.04 -3.26
N THR A 15 12.92 0.39 -4.28
CA THR A 15 12.51 1.53 -5.10
C THR A 15 11.39 1.12 -6.06
N ILE A 16 10.67 2.09 -6.61
CA ILE A 16 9.64 1.83 -7.63
C ILE A 16 10.24 1.15 -8.87
N ASP A 17 11.46 1.53 -9.27
CA ASP A 17 12.14 0.93 -10.43
C ASP A 17 12.50 -0.54 -10.18
N GLU A 18 12.93 -0.87 -8.96
CA GLU A 18 13.18 -2.26 -8.56
C GLU A 18 11.89 -3.09 -8.53
N LEU A 19 10.74 -2.49 -8.23
CA LEU A 19 9.45 -3.18 -8.24
C LEU A 19 9.02 -3.51 -9.68
N LYS A 20 9.20 -2.56 -10.61
CA LYS A 20 8.82 -2.67 -12.03
C LYS A 20 9.60 -3.73 -12.80
N ASN A 21 10.76 -4.18 -12.32
CA ASN A 21 11.53 -5.25 -12.95
C ASN A 21 10.89 -6.66 -12.86
N GLY A 22 9.75 -6.79 -12.16
CA GLY A 22 8.93 -8.00 -12.10
C GLY A 22 9.43 -9.11 -11.16
N LYS A 23 10.64 -9.01 -10.59
CA LYS A 23 11.23 -10.07 -9.74
C LYS A 23 10.53 -10.24 -8.38
N PHE A 24 9.73 -9.25 -7.98
CA PHE A 24 9.10 -9.20 -6.65
C PHE A 24 7.62 -9.56 -6.65
N ARG A 25 7.08 -10.02 -7.78
CA ARG A 25 5.67 -10.40 -7.88
C ARG A 25 5.34 -11.48 -6.84
N GLY A 26 4.24 -11.26 -6.12
CA GLY A 26 3.77 -12.11 -5.04
C GLY A 26 4.52 -11.98 -3.71
N LYS A 27 5.57 -11.15 -3.62
CA LYS A 27 6.35 -10.93 -2.40
C LYS A 27 5.81 -9.77 -1.57
N ASN A 28 6.14 -9.78 -0.29
CA ASN A 28 5.91 -8.66 0.62
C ASN A 28 6.98 -7.58 0.39
N VAL A 29 6.54 -6.37 0.09
CA VAL A 29 7.38 -5.23 -0.28
C VAL A 29 7.03 -3.99 0.53
N VAL A 30 8.01 -3.11 0.67
CA VAL A 30 7.82 -1.74 1.12
C VAL A 30 8.30 -0.82 0.01
N VAL A 31 7.46 0.14 -0.36
CA VAL A 31 7.80 1.20 -1.30
C VAL A 31 7.41 2.55 -0.71
N GLU A 32 8.18 3.58 -1.06
CA GLU A 32 7.87 4.97 -0.73
C GLU A 32 7.44 5.70 -2.01
N GLY A 33 6.51 6.64 -1.88
CA GLY A 33 6.05 7.42 -3.00
C GLY A 33 5.13 8.56 -2.60
N ILE A 34 4.82 9.41 -3.58
CA ILE A 34 3.84 10.49 -3.45
C ILE A 34 2.51 10.03 -4.02
N VAL A 35 1.42 10.28 -3.29
CA VAL A 35 0.05 10.01 -3.77
C VAL A 35 -0.27 10.91 -4.97
N GLU A 36 -0.54 10.32 -6.13
CA GLU A 36 -0.67 11.05 -7.41
C GLU A 36 -2.06 11.62 -7.65
N ASP A 37 -3.08 10.90 -7.19
CA ASP A 37 -4.48 11.17 -7.44
C ASP A 37 -5.28 11.31 -6.14
N LYS A 38 -6.54 11.74 -6.26
CA LYS A 38 -7.44 11.80 -5.11
C LYS A 38 -7.77 10.37 -4.69
N PRO A 39 -7.50 9.96 -3.44
CA PRO A 39 -7.87 8.63 -2.98
C PRO A 39 -9.38 8.40 -3.09
N LYS A 40 -9.76 7.25 -3.64
CA LYS A 40 -11.15 6.81 -3.77
C LYS A 40 -11.46 5.83 -2.65
N ILE A 41 -12.41 6.19 -1.80
CA ILE A 41 -12.93 5.32 -0.73
C ILE A 41 -14.29 4.79 -1.16
N GLU A 42 -14.43 3.47 -1.17
CA GLU A 42 -15.65 2.75 -1.54
C GLU A 42 -16.16 1.95 -0.36
N PHE A 43 -17.45 2.07 -0.06
CA PHE A 43 -18.14 1.19 0.89
C PHE A 43 -18.55 -0.10 0.17
N LEU A 44 -18.24 -1.24 0.76
CA LEU A 44 -18.56 -2.57 0.26
C LEU A 44 -19.71 -3.15 1.11
N PRO A 45 -20.96 -3.17 0.60
CA PRO A 45 -22.11 -3.66 1.34
C PRO A 45 -22.17 -5.20 1.29
N MET A 46 -21.33 -5.86 2.10
CA MET A 46 -21.33 -7.31 2.29
C MET A 46 -21.92 -7.70 3.66
N GLU A 47 -22.02 -9.00 3.96
CA GLU A 47 -22.42 -9.50 5.29
C GLU A 47 -21.56 -8.91 6.43
N LEU A 48 -20.27 -8.72 6.14
CA LEU A 48 -19.36 -7.89 6.93
C LEU A 48 -19.03 -6.62 6.13
N PRO A 49 -19.74 -5.50 6.40
CA PRO A 49 -19.48 -4.26 5.70
C PRO A 49 -18.05 -3.79 5.89
N SER A 50 -17.43 -3.29 4.82
CA SER A 50 -16.05 -2.84 4.85
C SER A 50 -15.84 -1.62 3.94
N TYR A 51 -14.68 -0.99 4.08
CA TYR A 51 -14.25 0.09 3.20
C TYR A 51 -13.01 -0.34 2.44
N ARG A 52 -12.92 0.08 1.18
CA ARG A 52 -11.72 -0.07 0.36
C ARG A 52 -11.27 1.29 -0.11
N THR A 53 -9.99 1.57 0.09
CA THR A 53 -9.33 2.77 -0.43
C THR A 53 -8.40 2.40 -1.57
N THR A 54 -8.48 3.15 -2.67
CA THR A 54 -7.60 3.01 -3.83
C THR A 54 -7.00 4.36 -4.23
N PHE A 55 -5.72 4.35 -4.60
CA PHE A 55 -4.97 5.51 -5.08
C PHE A 55 -3.71 5.04 -5.82
N HIS A 56 -2.95 5.96 -6.41
CA HIS A 56 -1.73 5.64 -7.14
C HIS A 56 -0.48 6.29 -6.54
N ILE A 57 0.64 5.56 -6.60
CA ILE A 57 1.99 6.08 -6.38
C ILE A 57 2.88 5.68 -7.55
N SER A 58 3.47 6.62 -8.29
CA SER A 58 4.32 6.31 -9.45
C SER A 58 3.68 5.36 -10.49
N ASN A 59 2.38 5.55 -10.76
CA ASN A 59 1.49 4.69 -11.56
C ASN A 59 1.22 3.28 -10.98
N LEU A 60 1.65 2.99 -9.75
CA LEU A 60 1.34 1.75 -9.06
C LEU A 60 0.02 1.89 -8.31
N ARG A 61 -0.95 1.03 -8.62
CA ARG A 61 -2.22 1.03 -7.90
C ARG A 61 -2.02 0.48 -6.49
N ILE A 62 -2.42 1.25 -5.49
CA ILE A 62 -2.45 0.84 -4.09
C ILE A 62 -3.89 0.55 -3.70
N GLU A 63 -4.11 -0.60 -3.06
CA GLU A 63 -5.40 -1.01 -2.53
C GLU A 63 -5.27 -1.31 -1.04
N PHE A 64 -6.09 -0.67 -0.21
CA PHE A 64 -6.06 -0.80 1.25
C PHE A 64 -7.46 -1.01 1.82
N SER A 65 -7.58 -1.90 2.80
CA SER A 65 -8.83 -2.14 3.52
C SER A 65 -8.97 -1.14 4.66
N GLY A 66 -9.91 -0.20 4.54
CA GLY A 66 -10.14 0.87 5.51
C GLY A 66 -10.21 2.25 4.87
N THR A 67 -10.20 3.28 5.72
CA THR A 67 -10.39 4.70 5.34
C THR A 67 -9.21 5.55 5.85
N PRO A 68 -7.99 5.37 5.32
CA PRO A 68 -6.85 6.19 5.72
C PRO A 68 -7.11 7.65 5.35
N ASN A 69 -6.81 8.58 6.26
CA ASN A 69 -6.82 9.99 5.97
C ASN A 69 -5.51 10.34 5.24
N ILE A 70 -5.56 10.20 3.91
CA ILE A 70 -4.47 10.51 2.98
C ILE A 70 -4.98 11.40 1.84
N GLY A 71 -4.11 12.25 1.31
CA GLY A 71 -4.43 13.15 0.21
C GLY A 71 -3.42 13.11 -0.94
N LYS A 72 -3.83 13.63 -2.10
CA LYS A 72 -2.93 13.88 -3.22
C LYS A 72 -1.75 14.77 -2.78
N GLY A 73 -0.54 14.40 -3.19
CA GLY A 73 0.69 15.10 -2.85
C GLY A 73 1.32 14.66 -1.53
N GLU A 74 0.66 13.79 -0.77
CA GLU A 74 1.20 13.28 0.49
C GLU A 74 2.26 12.20 0.25
N SER A 75 3.34 12.26 1.03
CA SER A 75 4.38 11.23 1.02
C SER A 75 3.96 10.07 1.90
N VAL A 76 3.98 8.86 1.34
CA VAL A 76 3.55 7.65 2.03
C VAL A 76 4.57 6.52 1.85
N ARG A 77 4.65 5.67 2.85
CA ARG A 77 5.35 4.38 2.78
C ARG A 77 4.32 3.25 2.86
N VAL A 78 4.27 2.42 1.83
CA VAL A 78 3.26 1.36 1.69
C VAL A 78 3.91 0.01 1.93
N TYR A 79 3.36 -0.74 2.89
CA TYR A 79 3.74 -2.12 3.19
C TYR A 79 2.65 -3.03 2.64
N GLY A 80 3.00 -3.99 1.80
CA GLY A 80 1.98 -4.87 1.23
C GLY A 80 2.52 -5.96 0.35
N ARG A 81 1.62 -6.68 -0.30
CA ARG A 81 1.95 -7.72 -1.26
C ARG A 81 1.87 -7.16 -2.67
N PHE A 82 2.96 -7.25 -3.43
CA PHE A 82 2.99 -6.81 -4.82
C PHE A 82 2.31 -7.86 -5.71
N VAL A 83 1.19 -7.52 -6.34
CA VAL A 83 0.39 -8.43 -7.18
C VAL A 83 -0.14 -7.69 -8.41
N GLY A 84 -0.23 -8.38 -9.55
CA GLY A 84 -0.66 -7.72 -10.78
C GLY A 84 0.30 -6.59 -11.18
N ASP A 85 -0.24 -5.38 -11.17
CA ASP A 85 0.36 -4.07 -11.42
C ASP A 85 0.19 -3.12 -10.21
N GLY A 86 0.01 -3.68 -9.00
CA GLY A 86 -0.29 -2.92 -7.79
C GLY A 86 0.15 -3.58 -6.50
N ILE A 87 -0.13 -2.92 -5.38
CA ILE A 87 0.13 -3.45 -4.03
C ILE A 87 -1.19 -3.55 -3.28
N ILE A 88 -1.48 -4.75 -2.76
CA ILE A 88 -2.47 -4.94 -1.71
C ILE A 88 -1.79 -4.58 -0.39
N ALA A 89 -2.08 -3.39 0.11
CA ALA A 89 -1.48 -2.81 1.29
C ALA A 89 -2.02 -3.45 2.56
N LYS A 90 -1.09 -3.82 3.44
CA LYS A 90 -1.32 -4.25 4.83
C LYS A 90 -1.09 -3.09 5.81
N ALA A 91 -0.24 -2.15 5.44
CA ALA A 91 -0.10 -0.91 6.16
C ALA A 91 0.26 0.26 5.23
N ILE A 92 -0.17 1.45 5.63
CA ILE A 92 0.21 2.72 5.00
C ILE A 92 0.73 3.61 6.13
N GLU A 93 2.00 3.96 6.04
CA GLU A 93 2.66 4.91 6.93
C GLU A 93 2.68 6.28 6.25
N THR A 94 2.18 7.29 6.97
CA THR A 94 2.21 8.70 6.59
C THR A 94 3.06 9.45 7.62
N GLU A 95 3.25 10.75 7.43
CA GLU A 95 3.85 11.59 8.47
C GLU A 95 3.00 11.62 9.76
N ARG A 96 1.67 11.50 9.65
CA ARG A 96 0.73 11.73 10.76
C ARG A 96 0.31 10.47 11.49
N ALA A 97 0.24 9.35 10.78
CA ALA A 97 -0.32 8.11 11.28
C ALA A 97 0.20 6.89 10.50
N LEU A 98 0.22 5.76 11.20
CA LEU A 98 0.38 4.43 10.63
C LEU A 98 -0.98 3.74 10.60
N TYR A 99 -1.51 3.53 9.40
CA TYR A 99 -2.74 2.77 9.19
C TYR A 99 -2.38 1.31 8.97
N VAL A 100 -3.01 0.39 9.71
CA VAL A 100 -2.79 -1.05 9.61
C VAL A 100 -4.12 -1.76 9.42
N THR A 101 -4.14 -2.83 8.62
CA THR A 101 -5.30 -3.74 8.54
C THR A 101 -5.08 -4.90 9.49
N GLU A 102 -6.13 -5.34 10.21
CA GLU A 102 -6.07 -6.60 10.98
C GLU A 102 -5.78 -7.79 10.04
N GLU A 103 -5.10 -8.82 10.57
CA GLU A 103 -4.64 -9.99 9.80
C GLU A 103 -5.77 -10.94 9.40
#